data_AF-A0A4P5SK44-F1
#
_entry.id   AF-A0A4P5SK44-F1
#
_cell.length_a   1.000
_cell.length_b   1.000
_cell.length_c   1.000
_cell.angle_alpha   90.00
_cell.angle_beta   90.00
_cell.angle_gamma   90.00
#
_symmetry.space_group_name_H-M   'P 1'
#
loop_
_entity.id
_entity.type
_entity.pdbx_description
1 polymer ?
#
loop_
_entity_poly.entity_id
_entity_poly.type
_entity_poly.pdbx_seq_one_letter_code
_entity_poly.pdbx_strand_id
1 'polypeptide(L)' 'MATYECPKCKMSANITCGKCDAPLKDASLKLDNGQKVQICECPNGHGKIKSPLCCGSDMTCSVA' A
#
# COMPACT_ATOMS: atom_id res chain seq x y z
N MET A 1 -7.09 3.02 8.22
CA MET A 1 -5.87 3.56 7.58
C MET A 1 -5.01 2.37 7.23
N ALA A 2 -4.48 2.28 6.01
CA ALA A 2 -3.61 1.16 5.67
C ALA A 2 -2.26 1.32 6.36
N THR A 3 -1.93 0.40 7.27
CA THR A 3 -0.63 0.32 7.92
C THR A 3 0.12 -0.85 7.28
N TYR A 4 1.19 -0.55 6.56
CA TYR A 4 2.05 -1.57 5.97
C TYR A 4 3.12 -1.97 6.97
N GLU A 5 3.34 -3.26 7.18
CA GLU A 5 4.41 -3.77 8.06
C GLU A 5 5.37 -4.67 7.27
N CYS A 6 6.67 -4.50 7.51
CA CYS A 6 7.68 -5.41 7.02
C CYS A 6 7.74 -6.65 7.92
N PRO A 7 7.53 -7.87 7.41
CA PRO A 7 7.54 -9.07 8.24
C PRO A 7 8.92 -9.39 8.83
N LYS A 8 10.01 -8.91 8.20
CA LYS A 8 11.39 -9.20 8.62
C LYS A 8 11.90 -8.26 9.72
N CYS A 9 11.82 -6.94 9.49
CA CYS A 9 12.37 -5.94 10.42
C CYS A 9 11.33 -5.24 11.27
N LYS A 10 10.04 -5.57 11.11
CA LYS A 10 8.92 -4.98 11.86
C LYS A 10 8.73 -3.47 11.66
N MET A 11 9.38 -2.90 10.66
CA MET A 11 9.16 -1.52 10.25
C MET A 11 7.72 -1.36 9.75
N SER A 12 7.02 -0.35 10.25
CA SER A 12 5.69 0.04 9.79
C SER A 12 5.72 1.33 8.99
N ALA A 13 4.81 1.48 8.04
CA ALA A 13 4.65 2.67 7.22
C ALA A 13 3.16 3.04 7.09
N ASN A 14 2.87 4.31 7.40
CA ASN A 14 1.59 4.95 7.11
C ASN A 14 1.78 5.92 5.96
N ILE A 15 0.89 5.89 4.98
CA ILE A 15 1.04 6.65 3.74
C ILE A 15 -0.22 7.51 3.52
N THR A 16 0.00 8.80 3.29
CA THR A 16 -1.02 9.78 2.92
C THR A 16 -0.80 10.26 1.49
N CYS A 17 -1.86 10.71 0.84
CA CYS A 17 -1.77 11.32 -0.48
C CYS A 17 -1.18 12.73 -0.35
N GLY A 18 -0.01 12.99 -0.94
CA GLY A 18 0.62 14.33 -0.89
C GLY A 18 -0.17 15.47 -1.56
N LYS A 19 -1.27 15.18 -2.27
CA LYS A 19 -2.14 16.19 -2.89
C LYS A 19 -3.30 16.64 -2.00
N CYS A 20 -3.82 15.75 -1.16
CA CYS A 20 -5.02 16.01 -0.36
C CYS A 20 -4.92 15.55 1.09
N ASP A 21 -3.73 15.12 1.50
CA ASP A 21 -3.35 14.62 2.84
C ASP A 21 -4.18 13.45 3.38
N ALA A 22 -5.16 12.97 2.62
CA ALA A 22 -6.00 11.84 2.98
C ALA A 22 -5.17 10.56 3.09
N PRO A 23 -5.41 9.71 4.12
CA PRO A 23 -4.75 8.42 4.24
C PRO A 23 -5.11 7.54 3.04
N LEU A 24 -4.09 6.91 2.45
CA LEU A 24 -4.30 5.95 1.38
C LEU A 24 -4.99 4.70 1.95
N LYS A 25 -5.83 4.08 1.13
CA LYS A 25 -6.54 2.84 1.45
C LYS A 25 -5.82 1.66 0.82
N ASP A 26 -5.80 0.53 1.52
CA ASP A 26 -5.30 -0.73 0.98
C ASP A 26 -6.24 -1.23 -0.12
N ALA A 27 -5.69 -1.71 -1.22
CA ALA A 27 -6.40 -2.28 -2.34
C ALA A 27 -5.52 -3.30 -3.06
N SER A 28 -6.14 -4.15 -3.90
CA SER A 28 -5.42 -5.09 -4.75
C SER A 28 -5.73 -4.85 -6.21
N LEU A 29 -4.70 -4.81 -7.04
CA LEU A 29 -4.82 -4.66 -8.48
C LEU A 29 -4.56 -6.02 -9.14
N LYS A 30 -5.53 -6.51 -9.91
CA LYS A 30 -5.33 -7.64 -10.82
C LYS A 30 -4.64 -7.14 -12.10
N LEU A 31 -3.56 -7.80 -12.47
CA LEU A 31 -2.84 -7.62 -13.72
C LEU A 31 -3.42 -8.57 -14.79
N ASP A 32 -3.20 -8.25 -16.06
CA ASP A 32 -3.71 -9.04 -17.19
C ASP A 32 -3.15 -10.46 -17.23
N ASN A 33 -1.98 -10.68 -16.62
CA ASN A 33 -1.36 -11.99 -16.46
C ASN A 33 -1.96 -12.82 -15.30
N GLY A 34 -3.04 -12.33 -14.66
CA GLY A 34 -3.72 -12.97 -13.54
C GLY A 34 -3.06 -12.75 -12.18
N GLN A 35 -1.88 -12.12 -12.12
CA GLN A 35 -1.23 -11.78 -10.85
C GLN A 35 -2.00 -10.69 -10.11
N LYS A 36 -1.94 -10.72 -8.79
CA LYS A 36 -2.47 -9.67 -7.91
C LYS A 36 -1.31 -8.95 -7.25
N VAL A 37 -1.31 -7.62 -7.30
CA VAL A 37 -0.36 -6.79 -6.58
C VAL A 37 -1.09 -5.95 -5.54
N GLN A 38 -0.47 -5.79 -4.37
CA GLN A 38 -0.97 -4.90 -3.33
C GLN A 38 -0.66 -3.45 -3.68
N ILE A 39 -1.64 -2.57 -3.49
CA ILE A 39 -1.56 -1.15 -3.82
C ILE A 39 -2.21 -0.30 -2.72
N CYS A 40 -1.72 0.92 -2.57
CA CYS A 40 -2.35 1.96 -1.78
C CYS A 40 -3.08 2.91 -2.72
N GLU A 41 -4.40 3.05 -2.60
CA GLU A 41 -5.21 3.93 -3.46
C GLU A 41 -5.71 5.16 -2.71
N CYS A 42 -5.65 6.32 -3.37
CA CYS A 42 -6.19 7.56 -2.84
C CYS A 42 -7.72 7.50 -2.88
N PRO A 43 -8.43 7.73 -1.75
CA PRO A 43 -9.89 7.70 -1.73
C PRO A 43 -10.54 8.79 -2.58
N ASN A 44 -9.78 9.82 -2.95
CA ASN A 44 -10.23 10.94 -3.79
C ASN A 44 -9.87 10.76 -5.28
N GLY A 45 -9.35 9.59 -5.68
CA GLY A 45 -9.08 9.28 -7.08
C GLY A 45 -7.84 9.94 -7.68
N HIS A 46 -6.96 10.53 -6.85
CA HIS A 46 -5.73 11.17 -7.34
C HIS A 46 -4.68 10.21 -7.89
N GLY A 47 -4.75 8.93 -7.52
CA GLY A 47 -3.81 7.92 -7.96
C GLY A 47 -3.69 6.73 -6.99
N LYS A 48 -2.79 5.82 -7.36
CA LYS A 48 -2.46 4.61 -6.63
C LYS A 48 -0.95 4.38 -6.66
N ILE A 49 -0.41 3.80 -5.60
CA ILE A 49 1.01 3.47 -5.45
C ILE A 49 1.11 1.97 -5.15
N LYS A 50 2.12 1.27 -5.69
CA LYS A 50 2.40 -0.12 -5.28
C LYS A 50 2.82 -0.14 -3.80
N SER A 51 2.50 -1.23 -3.08
CA SER A 51 2.99 -1.44 -1.72
C SER A 51 4.49 -1.14 -1.60
N PRO A 52 4.95 -0.43 -0.54
CA PRO A 52 6.37 -0.15 -0.36
C PRO A 52 7.20 -1.44 -0.26
N LEU A 53 8.45 -1.37 -0.72
CA LEU A 53 9.41 -2.47 -0.55
C LEU A 53 10.29 -2.22 0.68
N CYS A 54 10.41 -3.23 1.55
CA CYS A 54 11.33 -3.23 2.68
C CYS A 54 12.02 -4.59 2.80
N CYS A 55 13.34 -4.61 3.04
CA CYS A 55 14.15 -5.84 3.11
C CYS A 55 13.99 -6.78 1.89
N GLY A 56 13.83 -6.19 0.70
CA GLY A 56 13.68 -6.91 -0.57
C GLY A 56 12.31 -7.58 -0.77
N SER A 57 11.29 -7.18 -0.01
CA SER A 57 9.93 -7.75 -0.11
C SER A 57 8.89 -6.65 -0.02
N ASP A 58 7.80 -6.80 -0.78
CA ASP A 58 6.62 -5.94 -0.64
C ASP A 58 6.10 -6.03 0.80
N MET A 59 5.84 -4.88 1.41
CA MET A 59 5.22 -4.83 2.73
C MET A 59 3.75 -5.22 2.62
N THR A 60 3.24 -5.88 3.66
CA THR A 60 1.83 -6.32 3.70
C THR A 60 1.02 -5.37 4.57
N CYS A 61 -0.19 -5.01 4.14
CA CYS A 61 -1.08 -4.22 4.97
C CYS A 61 -1.74 -5.10 6.03
N SER A 62 -1.66 -4.67 7.29
CA SER A 62 -2.50 -5.17 8.38
C SER A 62 -3.67 -4.18 8.51
N VAL A 63 -4.81 -4.50 7.89
CA VAL A 63 -6.03 -3.70 8.10
C VAL A 63 -6.59 -4.07 9.47
N ALA A 64 -6.34 -3.23 10.48
CA ALA A 64 -6.98 -3.30 11.79
C ALA A 64 -8.40 -2.71 11.74
#